data_AF-A0A327XQF6-F1
#
_entry.id   AF-A0A327XQF6-F1
#
_cell.length_a   1.000
_cell.length_b   1.000
_cell.length_c   1.000
_cell.angle_alpha   90.00
_cell.angle_beta   90.00
_cell.angle_gamma   90.00
#
_symmetry.space_group_name_H-M   'P 1'
#
loop_
_entity.id
_entity.type
_entity.pdbx_description
1 polymer ?
#
loop_
_entity_poly.entity_id
_entity_poly.type
_entity_poly.pdbx_seq_one_letter_code
_entity_poly.pdbx_strand_id
1 'polypeptide(L)' 'MRQKLRQTFMLNLDEKHAHLLNDLREHFRLKAEDTLRLTIRLAHARLKKPDVLVPEFKPSAHRDDWYDDEDNGPV' A
#
# COMPACT_ATOMS: atom_id res chain seq x y z
N MET A 1 -14.44 -19.17 -4.65
CA MET A 1 -13.34 -18.54 -3.90
C MET A 1 -12.14 -18.36 -4.83
N ARG A 2 -11.77 -17.13 -5.21
CA ARG A 2 -10.54 -16.88 -5.99
C ARG A 2 -9.34 -16.99 -5.04
N GLN A 3 -8.51 -18.02 -5.21
CA GLN A 3 -7.23 -18.09 -4.51
C GLN A 3 -6.40 -16.86 -4.91
N LYS A 4 -6.09 -15.98 -3.94
CA LYS A 4 -5.07 -14.94 -4.13
C LYS A 4 -3.74 -15.67 -4.27
N LEU A 5 -3.23 -15.79 -5.49
CA LEU A 5 -1.89 -16.28 -5.73
C LEU A 5 -0.92 -15.27 -5.08
N ARG A 6 -0.39 -15.60 -3.90
CA ARG A 6 0.60 -14.77 -3.21
C ARG A 6 1.98 -15.21 -3.68
N GLN A 7 2.51 -14.50 -4.67
CA GLN A 7 3.90 -14.65 -5.08
C GLN A 7 4.76 -13.66 -4.28
N THR A 8 5.76 -14.18 -3.58
CA THR A 8 6.74 -13.36 -2.85
C THR A 8 7.99 -13.25 -3.70
N PHE A 9 8.41 -12.02 -3.98
CA PHE A 9 9.65 -11.73 -4.69
C PHE A 9 10.60 -10.99 -3.76
N MET A 10 11.86 -11.41 -3.74
CA MET A 10 12.91 -10.68 -3.04
C MET A 10 13.52 -9.69 -4.03
N LEU A 11 13.41 -8.40 -3.72
CA LEU A 11 13.87 -7.32 -4.59
C LEU A 11 15.17 -6.75 -4.02
N ASN A 12 16.27 -6.97 -4.75
CA ASN A 12 17.53 -6.31 -4.46
C ASN A 12 17.49 -4.94 -5.12
N LEU A 13 17.58 -3.88 -4.33
CA LEU A 13 17.61 -2.50 -4.80
C LEU A 13 19.04 -1.99 -4.70
N ASP A 14 19.51 -1.36 -5.77
CA ASP A 14 20.74 -0.57 -5.71
C ASP A 14 20.55 0.62 -4.76
N GLU A 15 21.64 1.17 -4.23
CA GLU A 15 21.63 2.28 -3.27
C GLU A 15 20.75 3.46 -3.72
N LYS A 16 20.83 3.81 -5.01
CA LYS A 16 19.99 4.87 -5.60
C LYS A 16 18.49 4.55 -5.52
N HIS A 17 18.11 3.31 -5.81
CA HIS A 17 16.72 2.87 -5.75
C HIS A 17 16.22 2.74 -4.31
N ALA A 18 17.10 2.37 -3.37
CA ALA A 18 16.79 2.33 -1.95
C ALA A 18 16.48 3.74 -1.41
N HIS A 19 17.25 4.76 -1.81
CA HIS A 19 16.97 6.15 -1.44
C HIS A 19 15.65 6.64 -2.01
N LEU A 20 15.39 6.42 -3.30
CA LEU A 20 14.10 6.79 -3.92
C LEU A 20 12.92 6.11 -3.23
N LEU A 21 13.07 4.84 -2.83
CA LEU A 21 12.05 4.15 -2.07
C LEU A 21 11.82 4.79 -0.70
N ASN A 22 12.88 5.23 -0.03
CA ASN A 22 12.77 5.91 1.25
C ASN A 22 12.06 7.26 1.12
N ASP A 23 12.38 8.06 0.11
CA ASP A 23 11.70 9.35 -0.17
C ASP A 23 10.20 9.14 -0.42
N LEU A 24 9.85 8.13 -1.23
CA LEU A 24 8.45 7.76 -1.48
C LEU A 24 7.76 7.26 -0.21
N ARG A 25 8.47 6.50 0.63
CA ARG A 25 7.97 5.99 1.90
C ARG A 25 7.64 7.14 2.86
N GLU A 26 8.51 8.14 2.96
CA GLU A 26 8.28 9.33 3.78
C GLU A 26 7.13 10.17 3.25
N HIS A 27 7.06 10.35 1.93
CA HIS A 27 6.00 11.13 1.29
C HIS A 27 4.60 10.53 1.50
N PHE A 28 4.44 9.23 1.23
CA PHE A 28 3.15 8.56 1.37
C PHE A 28 2.88 8.04 2.79
N ARG A 29 3.88 8.08 3.69
CA ARG A 29 3.83 7.53 5.05
C ARG A 29 3.42 6.05 5.09
N LEU A 30 3.93 5.27 4.15
CA LEU A 30 3.62 3.84 4.02
C LEU A 30 4.80 2.97 4.48
N LYS A 31 4.58 1.66 4.62
CA LYS A 31 5.69 0.69 4.74
C LYS A 31 6.36 0.51 3.39
N ALA A 32 7.65 0.18 3.37
CA ALA A 32 8.40 -0.02 2.13
C ALA A 32 7.73 -1.01 1.16
N GLU A 33 7.15 -2.10 1.68
CA GLU A 33 6.41 -3.08 0.87
C GLU A 33 5.15 -2.47 0.22
N ASP A 34 4.37 -1.70 0.99
CA ASP A 34 3.16 -1.05 0.49
C ASP A 34 3.48 0.06 -0.51
N THR A 35 4.56 0.81 -0.28
CA THR A 35 5.09 1.79 -1.23
C THR A 35 5.48 1.12 -2.54
N LEU A 36 6.17 -0.03 -2.51
CA LEU A 36 6.52 -0.77 -3.72
C LEU A 36 5.28 -1.25 -4.48
N ARG A 37 4.28 -1.79 -3.77
CA ARG A 37 3.00 -2.21 -4.38
C ARG A 37 2.26 -1.03 -5.02
N LEU A 38 2.27 0.13 -4.39
CA LEU A 38 1.68 1.36 -4.92
C LEU A 38 2.40 1.80 -6.20
N THR A 39 3.73 1.88 -6.17
CA THR A 39 4.54 2.30 -7.32
C THR A 39 4.34 1.38 -8.53
N ILE A 40 4.29 0.06 -8.32
CA ILE A 40 4.00 -0.90 -9.41
C ILE A 40 2.62 -0.66 -10.01
N ARG A 41 1.59 -0.41 -9.18
CA ARG A 41 0.24 -0.10 -9.68
C ARG A 41 0.21 1.21 -10.45
N LEU A 42 0.91 2.24 -9.98
CA LEU A 42 1.03 3.53 -10.66
C LEU A 42 1.70 3.39 -12.03
N ALA A 43 2.82 2.66 -12.09
CA ALA A 43 3.51 2.39 -13.35
C ALA A 43 2.62 1.61 -14.32
N HIS A 44 1.93 0.58 -13.84
CA HIS A 44 1.01 -0.21 -14.66
C HIS A 44 -0.23 0.60 -15.11
N ALA A 45 -0.75 1.49 -14.27
CA ALA A 45 -1.84 2.39 -14.63
C ALA A 45 -1.41 3.36 -15.75
N ARG A 46 -0.24 3.99 -15.61
CA ARG A 46 0.36 4.84 -16.65
C ARG A 46 0.58 4.10 -17.98
N LEU A 47 1.04 2.85 -17.92
CA LEU A 47 1.21 2.01 -19.11
C LEU A 47 -0.11 1.76 -19.84
N LYS A 48 -1.21 1.52 -19.11
CA LYS A 48 -2.52 1.21 -19.70
C LYS A 48 -3.31 2.42 -20.15
N LYS A 49 -3.18 3.57 -19.47
CA LYS A 49 -3.79 4.84 -19.84
C LYS A 49 -2.87 5.99 -19.41
N PRO A 50 -2.20 6.67 -20.35
CA PRO A 50 -1.23 7.71 -20.01
C PRO A 50 -1.86 8.92 -19.27
N ASP A 51 -3.16 9.15 -19.42
CA ASP A 51 -3.85 10.34 -18.88
C ASP A 51 -4.65 10.11 -17.58
N VAL A 52 -4.65 8.90 -17.02
CA VAL A 52 -5.42 8.64 -15.79
C VAL A 52 -4.53 8.84 -14.58
N LEU A 53 -4.61 10.04 -14.01
CA LEU A 53 -4.19 10.37 -12.66
C LEU A 53 -4.69 9.29 -11.69
N VAL A 54 -3.76 8.45 -11.25
CA VAL A 54 -3.73 7.64 -10.03
C VAL A 54 -5.08 7.14 -9.50
N PRO A 55 -5.36 5.82 -9.53
CA PRO A 55 -6.48 5.26 -8.76
C PRO A 55 -6.27 5.54 -7.27
N GLU A 56 -7.32 6.07 -6.62
CA GLU A 56 -7.36 6.35 -5.18
C GLU A 56 -6.86 5.15 -4.37
N PHE A 57 -5.66 5.29 -3.77
CA PHE A 57 -5.14 4.28 -2.87
C PHE A 57 -5.86 4.43 -1.53
N LYS A 58 -6.81 3.54 -1.25
CA LYS A 58 -7.33 3.31 0.10
C LYS A 58 -6.37 2.34 0.80
N PRO A 59 -5.44 2.80 1.66
CA PRO A 59 -4.74 1.87 2.53
C PRO A 59 -5.80 1.14 3.35
N SER A 60 -5.84 -0.20 3.27
CA SER A 60 -6.64 -0.95 4.22
C SER A 60 -5.98 -0.73 5.58
N ALA A 61 -6.52 0.18 6.38
CA ALA A 61 -6.22 0.27 7.78
C ALA A 61 -6.74 -1.00 8.45
N HIS A 62 -5.94 -2.05 8.44
CA HIS A 62 -6.03 -3.08 9.48
C HIS A 62 -5.36 -2.47 10.70
N ARG A 63 -6.15 -1.70 11.46
CA ARG A 63 -5.96 -1.58 12.90
C ARG A 63 -7.01 -2.49 13.49
N ASP A 64 -6.66 -3.78 13.60
CA ASP A 64 -7.26 -4.59 14.65
C ASP A 64 -6.70 -4.07 15.98
N ASP A 65 -7.57 -4.08 16.97
CA ASP A 65 -7.32 -3.87 18.39
C ASP A 65 -7.02 -2.41 18.79
N TRP A 66 -7.97 -1.76 19.46
CA TRP A 66 -7.85 -1.39 20.88
C TRP A 66 -9.12 -0.65 21.37
N TYR A 67 -9.63 -1.16 22.50
CA TYR A 67 -10.80 -0.79 23.32
C TYR A 67 -12.20 -1.15 22.80
N ASP A 68 -12.54 -2.41 23.10
CA ASP A 68 -13.78 -2.76 23.80
C ASP A 68 -13.91 -1.85 25.03
N ASP A 69 -14.92 -1.00 25.05
CA ASP A 69 -15.61 -0.70 26.29
C ASP A 69 -17.10 -0.68 25.98
N GLU A 70 -17.75 -1.66 26.60
CA GLU A 70 -19.17 -1.86 26.65
C GLU A 70 -19.87 -0.57 27.09
N ASP A 71 -20.87 -0.10 26.33
CA ASP A 71 -22.13 0.21 27.01
C ASP A 71 -23.30 -0.05 26.08
N ASN A 72 -24.00 -1.11 26.45
CA ASN A 72 -25.15 -1.68 25.79
C ASN A 72 -26.32 -1.49 26.76
N GLY A 73 -27.13 -0.45 26.59
CA GLY A 73 -28.37 -0.33 27.37
C GLY A 73 -29.04 1.05 27.37
N PRO A 74 -30.33 1.12 27.73
CA PRO A 74 -31.35 1.76 26.88
C PRO A 74 -32.12 2.90 27.56
N VAL A 75 -32.73 3.80 26.76
CA VAL A 75 -34.13 4.30 26.86
C VAL A 75 -34.48 5.17 25.66
#